data_AF-A0A662XMI9-F1
#
_entry.id   AF-A0A662XMI9-F1
#
_cell.length_a   1.000
_cell.length_b   1.000
_cell.length_c   1.000
_cell.angle_alpha   90.00
_cell.angle_beta   90.00
_cell.angle_gamma   90.00
#
_symmetry.space_group_name_H-M   'P 1'
#
loop_
_entity.id
_entity.type
_entity.pdbx_description
1 polymer ?
#
loop_
_entity_poly.entity_id
_entity_poly.type
_entity_poly.pdbx_seq_one_letter_code
_entity_poly.pdbx_strand_id
1 'polypeptide(L)'
;QLYDAIHRVLSVPPSGNAQYLKQRFLSPFLDRMPAAAVGPDVQIVYDRVLRTIEGISGPAGVEEFKTSCKDYGQNRCTDEQFVGYLSSKFNVDQVLHLVPEIIKLLQDASKRKYLWDFYLKLKSEHAPERRTSGATQDASASPSLF
;
A
#
# COMPACT_ATOMS: atom_id res chain seq x y z
N GLN A 1 9.85 36.11 -43.30
CA GLN A 1 10.72 35.00 -42.85
C GLN A 1 10.60 34.78 -41.33
N LEU A 2 9.37 34.61 -40.81
CA LEU A 2 9.14 34.49 -39.36
C LEU A 2 8.24 33.29 -38.96
N TYR A 3 7.81 32.48 -39.94
CA TYR A 3 6.91 31.35 -39.71
C TYR A 3 7.60 29.99 -39.69
N ASP A 4 8.89 29.92 -40.02
CA ASP A 4 9.62 28.64 -40.08
C ASP A 4 10.16 28.18 -38.71
N ALA A 5 10.24 29.09 -37.72
CA ALA A 5 10.85 28.80 -36.42
C ALA A 5 9.88 28.13 -35.41
N ILE A 6 8.57 28.08 -35.68
CA ILE A 6 7.58 27.60 -34.70
C ILE A 6 7.34 26.08 -34.82
N HIS A 7 7.64 25.46 -35.97
CA HIS A 7 7.28 24.05 -36.24
C HIS A 7 8.35 23.02 -35.84
N ARG A 8 9.47 23.43 -35.23
CA ARG A 8 10.58 22.51 -34.90
C ARG A 8 10.60 21.96 -33.47
N VAL A 9 9.58 22.26 -32.65
CA VAL A 9 9.47 21.80 -31.25
C VAL A 9 8.37 20.73 -31.08
N LEU A 10 8.03 20.01 -32.15
CA LEU A 10 7.17 18.82 -32.10
C LEU A 10 7.96 17.59 -32.52
N SER A 11 8.91 17.19 -31.68
CA SER A 11 9.46 15.83 -31.69
C SER A 11 9.84 15.46 -30.26
N VAL A 12 8.82 15.40 -29.41
CA VAL A 12 8.91 14.64 -28.16
C VAL A 12 8.38 13.25 -28.47
N PRO A 13 9.20 12.18 -28.40
CA PRO A 13 8.72 10.82 -28.60
C PRO A 13 7.70 10.45 -27.51
N PRO A 14 6.77 9.51 -27.76
CA PRO A 14 5.85 9.01 -26.75
C PRO A 14 6.60 8.07 -25.79
N SER A 15 7.46 8.64 -24.94
CA SER A 15 8.05 7.90 -23.83
C SER A 15 6.98 7.70 -22.77
N GLY A 16 6.43 6.47 -22.72
CA GLY A 16 5.47 5.97 -21.75
C GLY A 16 5.96 5.91 -20.28
N ASN A 17 6.78 6.87 -19.85
CA ASN A 17 7.38 6.92 -18.51
C ASN A 17 6.79 7.99 -17.58
N ALA A 18 5.88 8.84 -18.05
CA ALA A 18 5.25 9.86 -17.20
C ALA A 18 4.37 9.27 -16.07
N GLN A 19 3.87 8.04 -16.24
CA GLN A 19 3.11 7.33 -15.20
C GLN A 19 4.02 6.87 -14.04
N TYR A 20 5.22 6.39 -14.35
CA TYR A 20 6.16 5.88 -13.33
C TYR A 20 6.80 6.98 -12.48
N LEU A 21 7.00 8.18 -13.03
CA LEU A 21 7.54 9.31 -12.27
C LEU A 21 6.55 9.84 -11.24
N LYS A 22 5.25 9.93 -11.56
CA LYS A 22 4.22 10.25 -10.57
C LYS A 22 4.16 9.21 -9.44
N GLN A 23 4.38 7.94 -9.78
CA GLN A 23 4.39 6.84 -8.81
C GLN A 23 5.60 6.90 -7.85
N ARG A 24 6.75 7.40 -8.31
CA ARG A 24 8.01 7.52 -7.53
C ARG A 24 8.08 8.77 -6.65
N PHE A 25 7.45 9.89 -7.04
CA PHE A 25 7.46 11.12 -6.22
C PHE A 25 6.36 11.15 -5.15
N LEU A 26 5.33 10.29 -5.26
CA LEU A 26 4.31 10.12 -4.21
C LEU A 26 4.69 9.05 -3.17
N SER A 27 5.75 8.28 -3.42
CA SER A 27 6.21 7.21 -2.54
C SER A 27 6.54 7.65 -1.09
N PRO A 28 7.17 8.81 -0.81
CA PRO A 28 7.44 9.20 0.59
C PRO A 28 6.20 9.72 1.33
N PHE A 29 5.16 10.15 0.62
CA PHE A 29 3.90 10.60 1.22
C PHE A 29 2.90 9.46 1.43
N LEU A 30 2.97 8.41 0.60
CA LEU A 30 2.21 7.16 0.76
C LEU A 30 2.75 6.26 1.87
N ASP A 31 4.00 6.50 2.32
CA ASP A 31 4.63 5.76 3.42
C ASP A 31 4.39 6.40 4.80
N ARG A 32 3.62 7.49 4.85
CA ARG A 32 3.25 8.12 6.11
C ARG A 32 1.96 7.49 6.64
N MET A 33 2.00 7.03 7.90
CA MET A 33 0.85 6.47 8.60
C MET A 33 -0.39 7.37 8.43
N PRO A 34 -1.53 6.82 7.96
CA PRO A 34 -2.77 7.58 7.79
C PRO A 34 -3.20 8.30 9.07
N ALA A 35 -3.70 9.52 8.91
CA ALA A 35 -4.39 10.22 9.98
C ALA A 35 -5.68 9.47 10.33
N ALA A 36 -6.07 9.49 11.61
CA ALA A 36 -7.37 8.98 12.01
C ALA A 36 -8.46 9.83 11.34
N ALA A 37 -9.46 9.17 10.79
CA ALA A 37 -10.64 9.84 10.29
C ALA A 37 -11.33 10.56 11.45
N VAL A 38 -11.84 11.76 11.17
CA VAL A 38 -12.50 12.63 12.15
C VAL A 38 -13.87 13.06 11.64
N GLY A 39 -14.84 13.14 12.54
CA GLY A 39 -16.20 13.58 12.21
C GLY A 39 -16.88 12.69 11.15
N PRO A 40 -17.50 13.26 10.11
CA PRO A 40 -18.30 12.52 9.14
C PRO A 40 -17.50 11.54 8.29
N ASP A 41 -16.20 11.77 8.10
CA ASP A 41 -15.32 10.89 7.31
C ASP A 41 -15.19 9.48 7.89
N VAL A 42 -15.37 9.32 9.22
CA VAL A 42 -15.30 8.00 9.87
C VAL A 42 -16.35 7.06 9.29
N GLN A 43 -17.59 7.54 9.10
CA GLN A 43 -18.68 6.75 8.55
C GLN A 43 -18.42 6.39 7.08
N ILE A 44 -17.84 7.31 6.31
CA ILE A 44 -17.52 7.09 4.89
C ILE A 44 -16.45 6.00 4.75
N VAL A 45 -15.37 6.09 5.52
CA VAL A 45 -14.30 5.07 5.52
C VAL A 45 -14.85 3.73 6.01
N TYR A 46 -15.70 3.74 7.03
CA TYR A 46 -16.30 2.54 7.58
C TYR A 46 -17.19 1.83 6.56
N ASP A 47 -18.12 2.55 5.93
CA ASP A 47 -19.01 2.00 4.89
C ASP A 47 -18.23 1.41 3.72
N ARG A 48 -17.15 2.09 3.31
CA ARG A 48 -16.25 1.61 2.24
C ARG A 48 -15.56 0.30 2.61
N VAL A 49 -15.07 0.17 3.84
CA VAL A 49 -14.45 -1.06 4.34
C VAL A 49 -15.48 -2.19 4.37
N LEU A 50 -16.69 -1.94 4.89
CA LEU A 50 -17.73 -2.96 4.95
C LEU A 50 -18.14 -3.45 3.55
N ARG A 51 -18.34 -2.55 2.57
CA ARG A 51 -18.64 -2.97 1.18
C ARG A 51 -17.54 -3.81 0.56
N THR A 52 -16.28 -3.48 0.86
CA THR A 52 -15.13 -4.24 0.36
C THR A 52 -15.15 -5.66 0.93
N ILE A 53 -15.38 -5.78 2.24
CA ILE A 53 -15.43 -7.08 2.93
C ILE A 53 -16.66 -7.88 2.49
N GLU A 54 -17.80 -7.23 2.30
CA GLU A 54 -19.01 -7.85 1.77
C GLU A 54 -18.76 -8.46 0.39
N GLY A 55 -18.05 -7.75 -0.48
CA GLY A 55 -17.68 -8.25 -1.80
C GLY A 55 -16.71 -9.45 -1.76
N ILE A 56 -15.95 -9.63 -0.67
CA ILE A 56 -14.96 -10.70 -0.52
C ILE A 56 -15.54 -11.92 0.20
N SER A 57 -16.21 -11.71 1.33
CA SER A 57 -16.62 -12.75 2.27
C SER A 57 -18.14 -12.78 2.52
N GLY A 58 -18.91 -11.94 1.83
CA GLY A 58 -20.35 -11.83 2.00
C GLY A 58 -20.76 -11.20 3.34
N PRO A 59 -22.07 -11.15 3.65
CA PRO A 59 -22.61 -10.47 4.83
C PRO A 59 -22.12 -11.07 6.15
N ALA A 60 -21.88 -12.38 6.21
CA ALA A 60 -21.36 -13.04 7.41
C ALA A 60 -19.93 -12.57 7.76
N GLY A 61 -19.08 -12.36 6.75
CA GLY A 61 -17.73 -11.82 6.96
C GLY A 61 -17.75 -10.36 7.43
N VAL A 62 -18.75 -9.58 6.99
CA VAL A 62 -18.96 -8.21 7.47
C VAL A 62 -19.30 -8.20 8.95
N GLU A 63 -20.22 -9.05 9.42
CA GLU A 63 -20.59 -9.12 10.84
C GLU A 63 -19.43 -9.56 11.74
N GLU A 64 -18.66 -10.54 11.28
CA GLU A 64 -17.47 -11.01 11.98
C GLU A 64 -16.40 -9.92 12.05
N PHE A 65 -16.13 -9.23 10.93
CA PHE A 65 -15.19 -8.12 10.89
C PHE A 65 -15.61 -6.98 11.83
N LYS A 66 -16.91 -6.63 11.88
CA LYS A 66 -17.43 -5.62 12.80
C LYS A 66 -17.18 -6.00 14.25
N THR A 67 -17.36 -7.27 14.58
CA THR A 67 -17.11 -7.81 15.92
C THR A 67 -15.62 -7.72 16.26
N SER A 68 -14.75 -8.25 15.40
CA SER A 68 -13.28 -8.19 15.56
C SER A 68 -12.76 -6.76 15.66
N CYS A 69 -13.25 -5.85 14.82
CA CYS A 69 -12.88 -4.43 14.84
C CYS A 69 -13.33 -3.74 16.13
N LYS A 70 -14.52 -4.07 16.64
CA LYS A 70 -15.03 -3.54 17.91
C LYS A 70 -14.21 -4.07 19.09
N ASP A 71 -13.95 -5.37 19.14
CA ASP A 71 -13.14 -5.98 20.20
C ASP A 71 -11.71 -5.43 20.20
N TYR A 72 -11.11 -5.29 19.02
CA TYR A 72 -9.81 -4.64 18.88
C TYR A 72 -9.84 -3.19 19.35
N GLY A 73 -10.83 -2.40 18.95
CA GLY A 73 -11.02 -1.02 19.42
C GLY A 73 -11.17 -0.90 20.94
N GLN A 74 -11.84 -1.86 21.57
CA GLN A 74 -12.10 -1.91 23.02
C GLN A 74 -10.99 -2.57 23.86
N ASN A 75 -9.84 -2.92 23.27
CA ASN A 75 -8.75 -3.66 23.95
C ASN A 75 -9.17 -5.05 24.45
N ARG A 76 -10.20 -5.66 23.85
CA ARG A 76 -10.62 -7.05 24.14
C ARG A 76 -9.84 -8.09 23.35
N CYS A 77 -9.07 -7.64 22.35
CA CYS A 77 -8.23 -8.44 21.48
C CYS A 77 -6.83 -7.80 21.42
N THR A 78 -5.78 -8.62 21.39
CA THR A 78 -4.39 -8.12 21.23
C THR A 78 -4.10 -7.81 19.77
N ASP A 79 -3.05 -7.02 19.53
CA ASP A 79 -2.68 -6.62 18.19
C ASP A 79 -2.32 -7.82 17.29
N GLU A 80 -1.62 -8.81 17.84
CA GLU A 80 -1.26 -10.05 17.16
C GLU A 80 -2.49 -10.87 16.77
N GLN A 81 -3.49 -10.95 17.64
CA GLN A 81 -4.72 -11.69 17.39
C GLN A 81 -5.55 -11.02 16.28
N PHE A 82 -5.61 -9.69 16.26
CA PHE A 82 -6.30 -8.96 15.21
C PHE A 82 -5.58 -9.06 13.85
N VAL A 83 -4.25 -8.96 13.84
CA VAL A 83 -3.44 -9.16 12.62
C VAL A 83 -3.51 -10.60 12.11
N GLY A 84 -3.52 -11.58 13.02
CA GLY A 84 -3.72 -12.99 12.70
C GLY A 84 -5.09 -13.25 12.08
N TYR A 85 -6.13 -12.61 12.61
CA TYR A 85 -7.48 -12.63 12.01
C TYR A 85 -7.45 -12.10 10.58
N LEU A 86 -6.85 -10.93 10.34
CA LEU A 86 -6.80 -10.32 9.01
C LEU A 86 -6.04 -11.21 8.01
N SER A 87 -4.89 -11.75 8.39
CA SER A 87 -4.07 -12.62 7.54
C SER A 87 -4.70 -13.99 7.26
N SER A 88 -5.56 -14.46 8.16
CA SER A 88 -6.27 -15.74 8.01
C SER A 88 -7.52 -15.62 7.14
N LYS A 89 -8.22 -14.48 7.22
CA LYS A 89 -9.50 -14.25 6.53
C LYS A 89 -9.34 -13.64 5.15
N PHE A 90 -8.31 -12.83 4.94
CA PHE A 90 -8.11 -12.08 3.70
C PHE A 90 -6.77 -12.45 3.05
N ASN A 91 -6.73 -12.41 1.73
CA ASN A 91 -5.48 -12.57 0.99
C ASN A 91 -4.56 -11.37 1.22
N VAL A 92 -3.25 -11.55 1.05
CA VAL A 92 -2.27 -10.49 1.29
C VAL A 92 -2.59 -9.21 0.52
N ASP A 93 -2.98 -9.29 -0.74
CA ASP A 93 -3.37 -8.13 -1.56
C ASP A 93 -4.58 -7.38 -0.98
N GLN A 94 -5.57 -8.13 -0.46
CA GLN A 94 -6.74 -7.57 0.21
C GLN A 94 -6.36 -6.92 1.54
N VAL A 95 -5.48 -7.56 2.33
CA VAL A 95 -4.95 -7.00 3.58
C VAL A 95 -4.21 -5.69 3.31
N LEU A 96 -3.39 -5.62 2.26
CA LEU A 96 -2.69 -4.40 1.85
C LEU A 96 -3.66 -3.27 1.44
N HIS A 97 -4.82 -3.60 0.89
CA HIS A 97 -5.85 -2.62 0.57
C HIS A 97 -6.70 -2.22 1.79
N LEU A 98 -6.99 -3.14 2.70
CA LEU A 98 -7.88 -2.92 3.85
C LEU A 98 -7.18 -2.23 5.02
N VAL A 99 -5.96 -2.64 5.37
CA VAL A 99 -5.25 -2.17 6.58
C VAL A 99 -5.12 -0.64 6.64
N PRO A 100 -4.78 0.08 5.55
CA PRO A 100 -4.72 1.54 5.58
C PRO A 100 -6.06 2.20 5.94
N GLU A 101 -7.19 1.63 5.51
CA GLU A 101 -8.52 2.15 5.83
C GLU A 101 -8.89 1.80 7.29
N ILE A 102 -8.51 0.62 7.78
CA ILE A 102 -8.69 0.22 9.19
C ILE A 102 -7.90 1.15 10.12
N ILE A 103 -6.67 1.51 9.75
CA ILE A 103 -5.83 2.45 10.52
C ILE A 103 -6.51 3.82 10.64
N LYS A 104 -7.19 4.29 9.59
CA LYS A 104 -7.96 5.55 9.66
C LYS A 104 -9.14 5.45 10.64
N LEU A 105 -9.74 4.28 10.82
CA LEU A 105 -10.87 4.09 11.74
C LEU A 105 -10.42 4.04 13.21
N LEU A 106 -9.15 3.77 13.48
CA LEU A 106 -8.61 3.69 14.84
C LEU A 106 -8.24 5.06 15.37
N GLN A 107 -8.81 5.43 16.51
CA GLN A 107 -8.44 6.67 17.20
C GLN A 107 -7.14 6.53 17.99
N ASP A 108 -6.85 5.31 18.46
CA ASP A 108 -5.66 5.02 19.26
C ASP A 108 -4.37 5.09 18.42
N ALA A 109 -3.40 5.90 18.86
CA ALA A 109 -2.14 6.10 18.14
C ALA A 109 -1.20 4.89 18.22
N SER A 110 -1.20 4.15 19.34
CA SER A 110 -0.34 2.98 19.54
C SER A 110 -0.77 1.83 18.64
N LYS A 111 -2.08 1.56 18.58
CA LYS A 111 -2.66 0.55 17.68
C LYS A 111 -2.47 0.88 16.21
N ARG A 112 -2.68 2.14 15.85
CA ARG A 112 -2.39 2.61 14.48
C ARG A 112 -0.95 2.37 14.10
N LYS A 113 0.00 2.67 15.00
CA LYS A 113 1.43 2.42 14.76
C LYS A 113 1.72 0.93 14.59
N TYR A 114 1.14 0.07 15.42
CA TYR A 114 1.33 -1.38 15.29
C TYR A 114 0.82 -1.93 13.95
N LEU A 115 -0.42 -1.59 13.58
CA LEU A 115 -0.98 -2.00 12.29
C LEU A 115 -0.22 -1.41 11.10
N TRP A 116 0.32 -0.20 11.25
CA TRP A 116 1.15 0.42 10.23
C TRP A 116 2.48 -0.32 10.05
N ASP A 117 3.13 -0.72 11.13
CA ASP A 117 4.37 -1.52 11.09
C ASP A 117 4.12 -2.88 10.42
N PHE A 118 3.03 -3.56 10.81
CA PHE A 118 2.58 -4.78 10.16
C PHE A 118 2.32 -4.57 8.66
N TYR A 119 1.63 -3.49 8.28
CA TYR A 119 1.38 -3.15 6.88
C TYR A 119 2.68 -2.95 6.09
N LEU A 120 3.64 -2.20 6.65
CA LEU A 120 4.93 -1.96 6.00
C LEU A 120 5.72 -3.25 5.83
N LYS A 121 5.73 -4.12 6.85
CA LYS A 121 6.37 -5.44 6.78
C LYS A 121 5.74 -6.28 5.67
N LEU A 122 4.41 -6.41 5.68
CA LEU A 122 3.67 -7.18 4.68
C LEU A 122 3.89 -6.63 3.27
N LYS A 123 3.87 -5.29 3.11
CA LYS A 123 4.13 -4.61 1.84
C LYS A 123 5.54 -4.84 1.33
N SER A 124 6.54 -4.90 2.23
CA SER A 124 7.93 -5.16 1.86
C SER A 124 8.17 -6.61 1.42
N GLU A 125 7.47 -7.55 2.05
CA GLU A 125 7.52 -8.98 1.72
C GLU A 125 6.76 -9.30 0.42
N HIS A 126 5.65 -8.60 0.18
CA HIS A 126 4.84 -8.75 -1.05
C HIS A 126 5.18 -7.73 -2.15
N ALA A 127 6.14 -6.83 -1.92
CA ALA A 127 6.62 -5.96 -2.98
C ALA A 127 7.12 -6.86 -4.11
N PRO A 128 6.56 -6.74 -5.33
CA PRO A 128 6.97 -7.59 -6.43
C PRO A 128 8.45 -7.39 -6.57
N GLU A 129 9.17 -8.47 -6.32
CA GLU A 129 10.59 -8.52 -6.34
C GLU A 129 11.02 -7.92 -7.69
N ARG A 130 11.46 -6.65 -7.68
CA ARG A 130 12.52 -6.21 -8.59
C ARG A 130 13.73 -7.01 -8.15
N ARG A 131 13.70 -8.29 -8.50
CA ARG A 131 14.86 -9.16 -8.59
C ARG A 131 15.68 -8.47 -9.66
N THR A 132 16.52 -7.53 -9.24
CA THR A 132 17.73 -7.18 -9.97
C THR A 132 18.59 -8.43 -9.92
N SER A 133 18.25 -9.40 -10.78
CA SER A 133 19.20 -10.37 -11.29
C SER A 133 20.24 -9.55 -12.04
N GLY A 134 21.39 -9.30 -11.40
CA GLY A 134 22.44 -8.49 -12.02
C GLY A 134 23.47 -7.93 -11.05
N ALA A 135 24.01 -8.74 -10.14
CA ALA A 135 25.25 -8.42 -9.44
C ALA A 135 26.05 -9.71 -9.20
N THR A 136 26.40 -10.39 -10.28
CA THR A 136 27.46 -11.40 -10.27
C THR A 136 28.14 -11.41 -11.62
N GLN A 137 29.27 -10.73 -11.71
CA GLN A 137 30.39 -10.93 -12.64
C GLN A 137 31.50 -10.03 -12.07
N ASP A 138 32.23 -10.55 -11.07
CA ASP A 138 33.52 -11.19 -11.33
C ASP A 138 34.46 -10.22 -12.08
N ALA A 139 35.01 -9.26 -11.34
CA ALA A 139 36.13 -8.46 -11.79
C ALA A 139 37.42 -9.29 -11.61
N SER A 140 37.50 -10.41 -12.34
CA SER A 140 38.72 -11.17 -12.51
C SER A 140 39.43 -10.71 -13.78
N ALA A 141 40.69 -10.33 -13.58
CA ALA A 141 41.81 -10.51 -14.52
C ALA A 141 41.72 -9.85 -15.92
N SER A 142 42.50 -8.77 -16.04
CA SER A 142 43.51 -8.52 -17.08
C SER A 142 43.18 -8.89 -18.55
N PRO A 143 43.13 -7.91 -19.47
CA PRO A 143 43.46 -8.17 -20.85
C PRO A 143 44.98 -8.07 -21.04
N SER A 144 45.66 -9.22 -20.95
CA SER A 144 46.96 -9.39 -21.59
C SER A 144 46.69 -9.97 -22.98
N LEU A 145 46.97 -9.22 -24.04
CA LEU A 145 47.17 -9.81 -25.37
C LEU A 145 48.16 -8.94 -26.15
N PHE A 146 49.27 -9.62 -26.47
CA PHE A 146 50.22 -9.43 -27.56
C PHE A 146 49.87 -8.41 -28.64
#